data_AF-A0AAC9RIN6-F1
#
_entry.id   AF-A0AAC9RIN6-F1
#
_cell.length_a   1.000
_cell.length_b   1.000
_cell.length_c   1.000
_cell.angle_alpha   90.00
_cell.angle_beta   90.00
_cell.angle_gamma   90.00
#
_symmetry.space_group_name_H-M   'P 1'
#
loop_
_entity.id
_entity.type
_entity.pdbx_description
1 polymer ?
#
loop_
_entity_poly.entity_id
_entity_poly.type
_entity_poly.pdbx_seq_one_letter_code
_entity_poly.pdbx_strand_id
1 'polypeptide(L)'
;MIGKNSKKLLGLLLIMVFIIGGLLGCFHRSQKTITNLDEGVIEEIKEIKDHDMVSEKEIGEEENKESLEKEKKDKKDIQEKAEKEIEAVSEEEKITKNKEVTENKEIKENKKATEETNTEENTKKERDNPVTIIDGVEYTNYKGPVQGEIKYVEGRPADEASAYRKASGDIGSPYQVDLRVTTNFGHSKMYAENVGMVKDEVGMEVLFRNLDIQTAYGGGFVNAINGVESKFTFFTGSQRKKEDWFYWVNGILAPIGVAEYRPEPGDVIWWDFHDWETTMFIPAVIGAYPQPFKSGFMGSNPGTVIMYTEAYEKEAEELKQSLQNQGVKKVDIAVYDAKLLENPARYYIVLGIWDELVKESTITNSRGREINLLEETNDQNKFIGVYAKFDEGKLHALDFKGNKKTSYSQAGTIYAYAAGLGAIRPIWIVSGTDDRGVRMAFETLLNQPEKIKDTFGVVVSEKGIEKIPYTQ
;
A
#
# COMPACT_ATOMS: atom_id res chain seq x y z
N MET A 1 -80.42 -41.70 -20.06
CA MET A 1 -81.43 -40.62 -20.10
C MET A 1 -81.01 -39.55 -19.10
N ILE A 2 -81.11 -38.26 -19.44
CA ILE A 2 -81.31 -37.06 -18.57
C ILE A 2 -80.44 -36.95 -17.28
N GLY A 3 -79.66 -35.90 -16.98
CA GLY A 3 -79.30 -34.68 -17.73
C GLY A 3 -78.85 -33.51 -16.82
N LYS A 4 -77.88 -32.70 -17.30
CA LYS A 4 -77.55 -31.28 -16.95
C LYS A 4 -77.14 -30.84 -15.50
N ASN A 5 -75.95 -30.21 -15.43
CA ASN A 5 -75.62 -28.87 -14.86
C ASN A 5 -75.97 -28.49 -13.40
N SER A 6 -75.18 -27.70 -12.63
CA SER A 6 -73.87 -27.02 -12.89
C SER A 6 -73.33 -26.30 -11.63
N LYS A 7 -72.00 -26.17 -11.48
CA LYS A 7 -71.20 -25.08 -10.79
C LYS A 7 -71.58 -24.76 -9.31
N LYS A 8 -70.74 -24.31 -8.36
CA LYS A 8 -69.32 -23.90 -8.15
C LYS A 8 -69.11 -24.02 -6.60
N LEU A 9 -67.96 -24.02 -5.93
CA LEU A 9 -66.52 -23.87 -6.21
C LEU A 9 -65.72 -24.58 -5.05
N LEU A 10 -64.39 -24.36 -4.94
CA LEU A 10 -63.48 -24.48 -3.77
C LEU A 10 -64.06 -25.01 -2.42
N GLY A 11 -63.50 -26.04 -1.77
CA GLY A 11 -62.07 -26.36 -1.62
C GLY A 11 -61.61 -25.99 -0.20
N LEU A 12 -61.84 -26.79 0.86
CA LEU A 12 -61.26 -28.12 1.19
C LEU A 12 -59.75 -27.99 1.48
N LEU A 13 -59.11 -28.48 2.56
CA LEU A 13 -59.40 -29.41 3.68
C LEU A 13 -58.43 -28.99 4.84
N LEU A 14 -58.71 -29.05 6.16
CA LEU A 14 -58.57 -30.21 7.08
C LEU A 14 -57.36 -31.14 6.74
N ILE A 15 -56.57 -31.73 7.65
CA ILE A 15 -56.67 -32.07 9.09
C ILE A 15 -55.21 -32.36 9.59
N MET A 16 -54.78 -32.03 10.81
CA MET A 16 -54.57 -32.95 11.96
C MET A 16 -53.89 -34.33 11.65
N VAL A 17 -53.03 -34.95 12.48
CA VAL A 17 -52.27 -34.58 13.70
C VAL A 17 -51.37 -35.79 14.12
N PHE A 18 -50.36 -35.60 15.01
CA PHE A 18 -49.61 -36.65 15.77
C PHE A 18 -48.66 -37.64 15.00
N ILE A 19 -47.52 -38.14 15.53
CA ILE A 19 -46.68 -37.85 16.72
C ILE A 19 -45.30 -38.60 16.63
N ILE A 20 -44.31 -38.21 17.47
CA ILE A 20 -43.06 -38.94 17.86
C ILE A 20 -41.92 -39.15 16.81
N GLY A 21 -40.71 -38.68 17.17
CA GLY A 21 -39.52 -39.55 17.18
C GLY A 21 -38.27 -39.11 16.39
N GLY A 22 -37.12 -39.03 17.07
CA GLY A 22 -35.82 -39.34 16.46
C GLY A 22 -34.80 -38.20 16.37
N LEU A 23 -33.63 -38.44 16.99
CA LEU A 23 -32.40 -37.69 16.74
C LEU A 23 -32.00 -37.70 15.26
N LEU A 24 -31.65 -36.53 14.72
CA LEU A 24 -30.62 -36.36 13.68
C LEU A 24 -30.21 -34.88 13.65
N GLY A 25 -28.92 -34.62 13.46
CA GLY A 25 -28.35 -33.29 13.66
C GLY A 25 -28.61 -32.32 12.51
N CYS A 26 -28.92 -31.07 12.86
CA CYS A 26 -28.72 -29.92 11.97
C CYS A 26 -27.76 -28.95 12.67
N PHE A 27 -26.47 -29.05 12.35
CA PHE A 27 -25.53 -27.97 12.61
C PHE A 27 -25.95 -26.80 11.71
N HIS A 28 -26.63 -25.81 12.29
CA HIS A 28 -27.04 -24.62 11.54
C HIS A 28 -25.82 -23.71 11.37
N ARG A 29 -24.97 -24.03 10.37
CA ARG A 29 -23.79 -23.24 10.00
C ARG A 29 -24.28 -21.90 9.46
N SER A 30 -24.32 -20.89 10.34
CA SER A 30 -24.62 -19.52 9.97
C SER A 30 -23.51 -18.98 9.06
N GLN A 31 -23.67 -19.11 7.75
CA GLN A 31 -22.91 -18.31 6.80
C GLN A 31 -23.24 -16.84 7.06
N LYS A 32 -22.29 -16.11 7.66
CA LYS A 32 -22.36 -14.65 7.71
C LYS A 32 -22.04 -14.13 6.31
N THR A 33 -23.06 -13.73 5.58
CA THR A 33 -22.89 -12.95 4.35
C THR A 33 -22.32 -11.58 4.72
N ILE A 34 -21.01 -11.40 4.58
CA ILE A 34 -20.38 -10.08 4.63
C ILE A 34 -20.59 -9.43 3.27
N THR A 35 -21.07 -8.19 3.24
CA THR A 35 -21.13 -7.40 2.02
C THR A 35 -20.21 -6.18 2.16
N ASN A 36 -19.85 -5.53 1.06
CA ASN A 36 -19.11 -4.26 1.08
C ASN A 36 -19.94 -3.07 1.64
N LEU A 37 -21.16 -3.31 2.16
CA LEU A 37 -22.05 -2.33 2.75
C LEU A 37 -22.26 -2.66 4.24
N ASP A 38 -21.67 -1.86 5.14
CA ASP A 38 -22.10 -1.79 6.53
C ASP A 38 -23.41 -0.98 6.62
N GLU A 39 -24.32 -1.37 7.52
CA GLU A 39 -25.70 -0.84 7.65
C GLU A 39 -25.80 0.60 8.22
N GLY A 40 -24.81 1.47 7.93
CA GLY A 40 -24.70 2.84 8.45
C GLY A 40 -24.88 3.98 7.44
N VAL A 41 -25.06 3.70 6.15
CA VAL A 41 -25.08 4.73 5.08
C VAL A 41 -26.22 4.52 4.07
N ILE A 42 -27.44 4.32 4.56
CA ILE A 42 -28.65 4.26 3.72
C ILE A 42 -29.67 5.31 4.20
N GLU A 43 -29.31 6.59 4.06
CA GLU A 43 -30.30 7.68 4.12
C GLU A 43 -29.96 8.91 3.26
N GLU A 44 -29.23 8.74 2.14
CA GLU A 44 -28.96 9.87 1.21
C GLU A 44 -28.86 9.53 -0.30
N ILE A 45 -29.15 8.30 -0.72
CA ILE A 45 -29.21 7.92 -2.16
C ILE A 45 -30.65 7.55 -2.54
N LYS A 46 -31.54 8.54 -2.51
CA LYS A 46 -32.94 8.36 -2.93
C LYS A 46 -33.59 9.56 -3.62
N GLU A 47 -32.77 10.38 -4.27
CA GLU A 47 -33.17 11.25 -5.38
C GLU A 47 -32.14 11.09 -6.52
N ILE A 48 -32.47 11.54 -7.73
CA ILE A 48 -31.72 11.26 -8.98
C ILE A 48 -31.78 9.79 -9.46
N LYS A 49 -33.01 9.28 -9.65
CA LYS A 49 -33.30 8.25 -10.66
C LYS A 49 -34.68 8.46 -11.27
N ASP A 50 -34.77 9.44 -12.16
CA ASP A 50 -35.86 9.58 -13.14
C ASP A 50 -35.33 10.40 -14.34
N HIS A 51 -34.68 9.72 -15.30
CA HIS A 51 -34.97 9.90 -16.72
C HIS A 51 -34.27 8.82 -17.58
N ASP A 52 -35.02 8.40 -18.61
CA ASP A 52 -34.61 7.72 -19.86
C ASP A 52 -33.98 6.32 -19.81
N MET A 53 -34.86 5.32 -20.00
CA MET A 53 -34.56 4.09 -20.73
C MET A 53 -35.08 4.21 -22.18
N VAL A 54 -34.23 4.01 -23.19
CA VAL A 54 -34.65 3.53 -24.52
C VAL A 54 -33.62 2.53 -25.09
N SER A 55 -34.14 1.52 -25.78
CA SER A 55 -33.50 0.43 -26.55
C SER A 55 -32.72 0.93 -27.81
N GLU A 56 -31.97 0.16 -28.61
CA GLU A 56 -31.70 -1.28 -28.73
C GLU A 56 -30.41 -1.52 -29.58
N LYS A 57 -29.68 -2.61 -29.28
CA LYS A 57 -29.02 -3.60 -30.19
C LYS A 57 -28.22 -3.24 -31.48
N GLU A 58 -27.17 -4.06 -31.65
CA GLU A 58 -26.48 -4.49 -32.90
C GLU A 58 -25.57 -3.47 -33.63
N ILE A 59 -24.25 -3.60 -33.40
CA ILE A 59 -23.18 -3.78 -34.42
C ILE A 59 -21.98 -4.42 -33.70
N GLY A 60 -21.23 -5.30 -34.38
CA GLY A 60 -20.09 -6.01 -33.81
C GLY A 60 -18.79 -5.81 -34.60
N GLU A 61 -17.67 -6.01 -33.91
CA GLU A 61 -16.31 -6.26 -34.42
C GLU A 61 -15.46 -5.10 -35.02
N GLU A 62 -15.99 -3.91 -35.33
CA GLU A 62 -15.13 -2.74 -35.65
C GLU A 62 -14.82 -1.83 -34.44
N GLU A 63 -15.76 -1.64 -33.50
CA GLU A 63 -15.57 -0.74 -32.34
C GLU A 63 -14.45 -1.15 -31.37
N ASN A 64 -14.01 -2.42 -31.40
CA ASN A 64 -12.98 -2.94 -30.48
C ASN A 64 -11.56 -2.48 -30.87
N LYS A 65 -11.33 -2.03 -32.11
CA LYS A 65 -10.07 -1.37 -32.49
C LYS A 65 -10.10 0.13 -32.20
N GLU A 66 -11.19 0.82 -32.53
CA GLU A 66 -11.30 2.25 -32.22
C GLU A 66 -11.29 2.52 -30.71
N SER A 67 -11.91 1.68 -29.88
CA SER A 67 -11.85 1.83 -28.42
C SER A 67 -10.44 1.60 -27.85
N LEU A 68 -9.69 0.59 -28.33
CA LEU A 68 -8.30 0.36 -27.91
C LEU A 68 -7.31 1.41 -28.43
N GLU A 69 -7.54 1.98 -29.62
CA GLU A 69 -6.75 3.11 -30.11
C GLU A 69 -7.11 4.41 -29.39
N LYS A 70 -8.40 4.61 -29.06
CA LYS A 70 -8.86 5.75 -28.26
C LYS A 70 -8.34 5.69 -26.83
N GLU A 71 -8.35 4.54 -26.16
CA GLU A 71 -7.79 4.41 -24.80
C GLU A 71 -6.26 4.62 -24.79
N LYS A 72 -5.55 4.17 -25.84
CA LYS A 72 -4.11 4.47 -26.01
C LYS A 72 -3.86 5.95 -26.30
N LYS A 73 -4.73 6.58 -27.09
CA LYS A 73 -4.67 8.01 -27.40
C LYS A 73 -4.97 8.84 -26.16
N ASP A 74 -6.03 8.54 -25.42
CA ASP A 74 -6.40 9.23 -24.18
C ASP A 74 -5.28 9.12 -23.12
N LYS A 75 -4.65 7.94 -22.97
CA LYS A 75 -3.47 7.76 -22.10
C LYS A 75 -2.26 8.58 -22.56
N LYS A 76 -2.03 8.67 -23.87
CA LYS A 76 -0.95 9.48 -24.45
C LYS A 76 -1.23 10.98 -24.30
N ASP A 77 -2.47 11.42 -24.52
CA ASP A 77 -2.91 12.80 -24.42
C ASP A 77 -2.87 13.26 -22.94
N ILE A 78 -3.17 12.37 -21.98
CA ILE A 78 -2.95 12.60 -20.54
C ILE A 78 -1.45 12.75 -20.21
N GLN A 79 -0.58 11.87 -20.75
CA GLN A 79 0.87 11.98 -20.57
C GLN A 79 1.42 13.29 -21.15
N GLU A 80 1.05 13.63 -22.39
CA GLU A 80 1.50 14.83 -23.09
C GLU A 80 0.95 16.11 -22.43
N LYS A 81 -0.21 16.03 -21.77
CA LYS A 81 -0.76 17.12 -20.95
C LYS A 81 0.01 17.29 -19.63
N ALA A 82 0.33 16.20 -18.93
CA ALA A 82 1.13 16.25 -17.71
C ALA A 82 2.56 16.77 -17.98
N GLU A 83 3.19 16.35 -19.08
CA GLU A 83 4.49 16.86 -19.52
C GLU A 83 4.43 18.38 -19.82
N LYS A 84 3.37 18.87 -20.47
CA LYS A 84 3.16 20.31 -20.73
C LYS A 84 2.82 21.13 -19.49
N GLU A 85 2.08 20.58 -18.53
CA GLU A 85 1.81 21.26 -17.24
C GLU A 85 3.10 21.41 -16.41
N ILE A 86 3.99 20.40 -16.43
CA ILE A 86 5.32 20.48 -15.81
C ILE A 86 6.22 21.51 -16.52
N GLU A 87 6.20 21.55 -17.87
CA GLU A 87 6.98 22.50 -18.65
C GLU A 87 6.50 23.95 -18.44
N ALA A 88 5.18 24.18 -18.36
CA ALA A 88 4.60 25.50 -18.08
C ALA A 88 4.97 26.04 -16.69
N VAL A 89 4.95 25.20 -15.64
CA VAL A 89 5.43 25.59 -14.30
C VAL A 89 6.91 26.00 -14.33
N SER A 90 7.73 25.32 -15.14
CA SER A 90 9.15 25.67 -15.32
C SER A 90 9.39 27.00 -16.04
N GLU A 91 8.42 27.51 -16.81
CA GLU A 91 8.48 28.83 -17.44
C GLU A 91 8.00 29.95 -16.50
N GLU A 92 6.97 29.72 -15.68
CA GLU A 92 6.54 30.68 -14.65
C GLU A 92 7.62 30.91 -13.57
N GLU A 93 8.37 29.86 -13.19
CA GLU A 93 9.53 30.00 -12.30
C GLU A 93 10.66 30.86 -12.91
N LYS A 94 10.90 30.80 -14.22
CA LYS A 94 11.88 31.66 -14.91
C LYS A 94 11.47 33.14 -14.87
N ILE A 95 10.18 33.44 -14.86
CA ILE A 95 9.66 34.82 -14.76
C ILE A 95 9.83 35.34 -13.33
N THR A 96 9.65 34.49 -12.32
CA THR A 96 9.85 34.85 -10.90
C THR A 96 11.32 35.15 -10.57
N LYS A 97 12.24 34.40 -11.19
CA LYS A 97 13.70 34.51 -10.99
C LYS A 97 14.30 35.89 -11.33
N ASN A 98 13.58 36.72 -12.10
CA ASN A 98 14.00 38.09 -12.44
C ASN A 98 13.60 39.17 -11.41
N LYS A 99 12.84 38.85 -10.34
CA LYS A 99 12.52 39.82 -9.27
C LYS A 99 13.49 39.78 -8.08
N GLU A 100 14.01 38.62 -7.71
CA GLU A 100 14.91 38.46 -6.55
C GLU A 100 16.35 38.97 -6.75
N VAL A 101 16.73 39.36 -7.97
CA VAL A 101 18.07 39.89 -8.29
C VAL A 101 18.31 41.29 -7.67
N THR A 102 17.29 41.92 -7.06
CA THR A 102 17.38 43.31 -6.54
C THR A 102 17.57 43.45 -5.02
N GLU A 103 17.40 42.40 -4.21
CA GLU A 103 17.55 42.52 -2.73
C GLU A 103 18.83 41.89 -2.15
N ASN A 104 19.49 40.96 -2.85
CA ASN A 104 20.70 40.29 -2.34
C ASN A 104 22.00 41.10 -2.54
N LYS A 105 22.01 42.37 -2.11
CA LYS A 105 23.20 43.24 -2.15
C LYS A 105 23.64 43.87 -0.81
N GLU A 106 22.88 43.68 0.28
CA GLU A 106 23.23 44.27 1.60
C GLU A 106 23.71 43.28 2.68
N ILE A 107 23.74 41.96 2.45
CA ILE A 107 24.24 40.98 3.43
C ILE A 107 25.68 40.51 3.10
N LYS A 108 26.58 41.46 2.84
CA LYS A 108 28.02 41.21 2.67
C LYS A 108 28.94 42.20 3.42
N GLU A 109 28.48 42.71 4.55
CA GLU A 109 29.33 43.56 5.41
C GLU A 109 29.07 43.38 6.92
N ASN A 110 29.11 42.13 7.41
CA ASN A 110 29.37 41.85 8.83
C ASN A 110 29.76 40.38 9.09
N LYS A 111 31.06 40.06 8.94
CA LYS A 111 31.70 38.84 9.50
C LYS A 111 33.23 38.92 9.42
N LYS A 112 33.85 39.72 10.31
CA LYS A 112 35.31 39.69 10.54
C LYS A 112 35.72 40.14 11.96
N ALA A 113 35.24 39.40 12.95
CA ALA A 113 35.70 39.28 14.34
C ALA A 113 34.70 38.28 14.97
N THR A 114 35.06 37.18 15.62
CA THR A 114 36.26 36.84 16.40
C THR A 114 36.61 35.36 16.23
N GLU A 115 37.88 35.08 15.91
CA GLU A 115 38.56 33.86 16.34
C GLU A 115 39.49 34.22 17.52
N GLU A 116 40.14 33.22 18.12
CA GLU A 116 41.05 33.30 19.28
C GLU A 116 40.41 33.46 20.68
N THR A 117 40.00 32.33 21.28
CA THR A 117 40.67 31.84 22.51
C THR A 117 40.32 30.37 22.81
N ASN A 118 41.32 29.48 22.71
CA ASN A 118 41.40 28.26 23.51
C ASN A 118 41.95 28.65 24.91
N THR A 119 41.90 27.86 25.99
CA THR A 119 41.72 26.41 26.18
C THR A 119 41.25 26.15 27.63
N GLU A 120 40.90 24.90 27.96
CA GLU A 120 40.87 24.34 29.33
C GLU A 120 39.86 24.91 30.34
N GLU A 121 38.72 24.21 30.49
CA GLU A 121 38.50 23.48 31.75
C GLU A 121 37.62 22.25 31.52
N ASN A 122 38.14 21.06 31.85
CA ASN A 122 37.52 19.77 31.53
C ASN A 122 37.24 18.99 32.82
N THR A 123 36.17 19.36 33.54
CA THR A 123 35.64 18.56 34.66
C THR A 123 34.11 18.53 34.68
N LYS A 124 33.55 17.33 34.85
CA LYS A 124 32.17 17.01 35.24
C LYS A 124 31.05 17.95 34.73
N LYS A 125 30.52 17.61 33.55
CA LYS A 125 29.06 17.58 33.37
C LYS A 125 28.64 16.17 32.92
N GLU A 126 27.94 15.48 33.82
CA GLU A 126 26.78 14.72 33.37
C GLU A 126 25.91 15.73 32.62
N ARG A 127 25.78 15.55 31.30
CA ARG A 127 25.02 16.46 30.47
C ARG A 127 23.56 16.13 30.70
N ASP A 128 22.86 16.98 31.44
CA ASP A 128 21.40 17.02 31.39
C ASP A 128 21.00 17.16 29.92
N ASN A 129 20.44 16.08 29.35
CA ASN A 129 19.88 16.13 28.02
C ASN A 129 18.75 17.18 28.05
N PRO A 130 18.78 18.21 27.19
CA PRO A 130 17.80 19.29 27.26
C PRO A 130 16.39 18.73 27.08
N VAL A 131 15.54 18.96 28.07
CA VAL A 131 14.13 18.55 28.06
C VAL A 131 13.29 19.73 27.59
N THR A 132 12.49 19.52 26.54
CA THR A 132 11.45 20.46 26.11
C THR A 132 10.09 19.89 26.48
N ILE A 133 9.17 20.73 26.96
CA ILE A 133 7.79 20.33 27.23
C ILE A 133 6.88 20.99 26.19
N ILE A 134 6.11 20.19 25.47
CA ILE A 134 5.09 20.64 24.50
C ILE A 134 3.77 19.99 24.89
N ASP A 135 2.72 20.79 25.12
CA ASP A 135 1.38 20.34 25.53
C ASP A 135 1.36 19.32 26.69
N GLY A 136 2.29 19.47 27.64
CA GLY A 136 2.43 18.59 28.81
C GLY A 136 3.19 17.29 28.56
N VAL A 137 3.78 17.10 27.38
CA VAL A 137 4.62 15.95 27.03
C VAL A 137 6.10 16.36 27.06
N GLU A 138 6.93 15.54 27.71
CA GLU A 138 8.39 15.72 27.77
C GLU A 138 9.09 15.11 26.54
N TYR A 139 9.98 15.91 25.93
CA TYR A 139 10.83 15.52 24.81
C TYR A 139 12.30 15.79 25.16
N THR A 140 13.14 14.76 25.15
CA THR A 140 14.58 14.91 25.42
C THR A 140 15.37 15.08 24.13
N ASN A 141 16.40 15.93 24.15
CA ASN A 141 17.23 16.28 22.99
C ASN A 141 16.50 16.98 21.82
N TYR A 142 15.24 17.37 22.00
CA TYR A 142 14.50 18.15 21.01
C TYR A 142 15.11 19.56 20.83
N LYS A 143 15.36 19.94 19.58
CA LYS A 143 16.06 21.17 19.19
C LYS A 143 15.15 22.26 18.61
N GLY A 144 13.84 22.09 18.76
CA GLY A 144 12.81 22.90 18.09
C GLY A 144 12.32 22.26 16.78
N PRO A 145 11.30 22.86 16.13
CA PRO A 145 10.75 22.36 14.87
C PRO A 145 11.82 22.33 13.77
N VAL A 146 11.83 21.26 12.97
CA VAL A 146 12.76 21.11 11.85
C VAL A 146 12.04 21.41 10.53
N GLN A 147 11.74 22.69 10.33
CA GLN A 147 11.15 23.17 9.08
C GLN A 147 12.20 23.93 8.27
N GLY A 148 12.51 23.43 7.07
CA GLY A 148 13.41 24.10 6.14
C GLY A 148 13.69 23.24 4.93
N GLU A 149 13.39 23.76 3.74
CA GLU A 149 13.70 23.06 2.51
C GLU A 149 15.23 22.89 2.38
N ILE A 150 15.70 21.64 2.40
CA ILE A 150 17.00 21.32 1.81
C ILE A 150 16.79 21.24 0.30
N LYS A 151 16.46 22.40 -0.29
CA LYS A 151 16.30 22.59 -1.73
C LYS A 151 17.55 22.05 -2.43
N TYR A 152 17.35 21.11 -3.35
CA TYR A 152 18.36 20.69 -4.30
C TYR A 152 18.97 21.92 -4.98
N VAL A 153 20.30 21.90 -5.16
CA VAL A 153 21.02 22.96 -5.86
C VAL A 153 21.47 22.36 -7.19
N GLU A 154 20.94 22.90 -8.28
CA GLU A 154 21.25 22.44 -9.63
C GLU A 154 22.77 22.39 -9.87
N GLY A 155 23.27 21.20 -10.22
CA GLY A 155 24.70 20.96 -10.43
C GLY A 155 25.50 20.57 -9.16
N ARG A 156 24.87 20.43 -7.99
CA ARG A 156 25.49 19.82 -6.79
C ARG A 156 24.89 18.42 -6.55
N PRO A 157 25.68 17.34 -6.71
CA PRO A 157 25.25 15.98 -6.38
C PRO A 157 24.81 15.83 -4.91
N ALA A 158 23.91 14.87 -4.65
CA ALA A 158 23.34 14.73 -3.32
C ALA A 158 24.34 14.28 -2.25
N ASP A 159 25.38 13.52 -2.59
CA ASP A 159 26.41 13.10 -1.63
C ASP A 159 27.19 14.32 -1.08
N GLU A 160 27.58 15.26 -1.94
CA GLU A 160 28.22 16.52 -1.55
C GLU A 160 27.30 17.36 -0.64
N ALA A 161 26.04 17.55 -1.03
CA ALA A 161 25.10 18.34 -0.21
C ALA A 161 24.78 17.68 1.15
N SER A 162 24.73 16.33 1.20
CA SER A 162 24.53 15.56 2.43
C SER A 162 25.75 15.60 3.36
N ALA A 163 26.95 15.98 2.88
CA ALA A 163 28.11 16.17 3.73
C ALA A 163 27.98 17.40 4.65
N TYR A 164 27.31 18.46 4.18
CA TYR A 164 27.22 19.75 4.88
C TYR A 164 25.93 19.96 5.68
N ARG A 165 24.85 19.25 5.34
CA ARG A 165 23.55 19.34 6.01
C ARG A 165 23.21 17.99 6.62
N LYS A 166 23.36 17.89 7.94
CA LYS A 166 23.16 16.67 8.70
C LYS A 166 21.83 16.64 9.43
N ALA A 167 21.25 15.44 9.50
CA ALA A 167 20.18 15.07 10.41
C ALA A 167 20.42 15.67 11.82
N SER A 168 19.39 16.27 12.42
CA SER A 168 19.57 16.94 13.72
C SER A 168 19.70 15.97 14.90
N GLY A 169 19.36 14.70 14.71
CA GLY A 169 19.40 13.60 15.69
C GLY A 169 18.01 13.23 16.21
N ASP A 170 17.87 11.95 16.57
CA ASP A 170 16.67 11.43 17.22
C ASP A 170 16.38 12.10 18.57
N ILE A 171 15.12 12.04 19.01
CA ILE A 171 14.63 12.64 20.25
C ILE A 171 14.04 11.56 21.15
N GLY A 172 14.24 11.67 22.47
CA GLY A 172 13.48 10.83 23.40
C GLY A 172 12.04 11.33 23.48
N SER A 173 11.08 10.49 23.12
CA SER A 173 9.64 10.78 23.08
C SER A 173 8.83 9.56 23.53
N PRO A 174 7.66 9.74 24.18
CA PRO A 174 6.71 8.64 24.41
C PRO A 174 5.96 8.19 23.14
N TYR A 175 6.10 8.93 22.03
CA TYR A 175 5.56 8.59 20.73
C TYR A 175 6.72 8.23 19.79
N GLN A 176 6.65 7.07 19.14
CA GLN A 176 7.72 6.58 18.28
C GLN A 176 7.16 5.94 17.01
N VAL A 177 7.93 5.97 15.93
CA VAL A 177 7.63 5.29 14.65
C VAL A 177 8.81 4.43 14.22
N ASP A 178 8.56 3.33 13.52
CA ASP A 178 9.59 2.48 12.91
C ASP A 178 9.94 3.06 11.53
N LEU A 179 10.99 3.89 11.49
CA LEU A 179 11.47 4.57 10.29
C LEU A 179 12.49 3.68 9.60
N ARG A 180 12.17 3.23 8.38
CA ARG A 180 13.01 2.31 7.59
C ARG A 180 13.36 2.94 6.25
N VAL A 181 14.61 2.77 5.83
CA VAL A 181 15.11 3.17 4.51
C VAL A 181 15.86 2.00 3.90
N THR A 182 15.41 1.54 2.75
CA THR A 182 16.01 0.46 1.98
C THR A 182 16.25 0.88 0.52
N THR A 183 16.95 0.03 -0.22
CA THR A 183 17.06 0.13 -1.67
C THR A 183 16.87 -1.24 -2.30
N ASN A 184 16.54 -1.22 -3.59
CA ASN A 184 16.32 -2.41 -4.40
C ASN A 184 15.20 -3.28 -3.82
N PHE A 185 14.00 -2.72 -3.63
CA PHE A 185 12.81 -3.45 -3.18
C PHE A 185 12.99 -4.17 -1.83
N GLY A 186 13.61 -3.50 -0.85
CA GLY A 186 13.85 -4.05 0.49
C GLY A 186 15.03 -5.04 0.60
N HIS A 187 15.78 -5.31 -0.47
CA HIS A 187 16.93 -6.22 -0.42
C HIS A 187 18.14 -5.63 0.29
N SER A 188 18.34 -4.30 0.24
CA SER A 188 19.47 -3.62 0.88
C SER A 188 18.98 -2.60 1.91
N LYS A 189 19.40 -2.73 3.17
CA LYS A 189 19.02 -1.81 4.24
C LYS A 189 20.03 -0.66 4.40
N MET A 190 19.55 0.58 4.33
CA MET A 190 20.35 1.78 4.64
C MET A 190 20.14 2.26 6.07
N TYR A 191 18.90 2.22 6.56
CA TYR A 191 18.51 2.67 7.90
C TYR A 191 17.29 1.88 8.39
N ALA A 192 17.20 1.58 9.69
CA ALA A 192 15.97 1.10 10.32
C ALA A 192 16.07 1.25 11.84
N GLU A 193 15.39 2.25 12.40
CA GLU A 193 15.36 2.53 13.84
C GLU A 193 13.94 2.91 14.28
N ASN A 194 13.65 2.72 15.56
CA ASN A 194 12.41 3.18 16.16
C ASN A 194 12.66 4.55 16.79
N VAL A 195 12.24 5.61 16.09
CA VAL A 195 12.64 7.00 16.33
C VAL A 195 11.51 7.78 17.00
N GLY A 196 11.87 8.76 17.83
CA GLY A 196 10.94 9.62 18.53
C GLY A 196 10.29 10.66 17.63
N MET A 197 8.98 10.83 17.81
CA MET A 197 8.17 11.85 17.16
C MET A 197 7.58 12.85 18.16
N VAL A 198 7.49 14.12 17.79
CA VAL A 198 6.64 15.11 18.47
C VAL A 198 5.19 14.79 18.14
N LYS A 199 4.29 15.00 19.11
CA LYS A 199 2.86 14.71 18.92
C LYS A 199 2.31 15.56 17.77
N ASP A 200 1.49 14.95 16.93
CA ASP A 200 0.80 15.57 15.79
C ASP A 200 1.71 16.22 14.73
N GLU A 201 3.03 15.98 14.72
CA GLU A 201 3.93 16.50 13.68
C GLU A 201 3.75 15.82 12.32
N VAL A 202 4.37 16.35 11.27
CA VAL A 202 4.38 15.73 9.93
C VAL A 202 5.57 14.78 9.75
N GLY A 203 5.41 13.72 8.96
CA GLY A 203 6.43 12.72 8.71
C GLY A 203 7.74 13.30 8.16
N MET A 204 7.66 14.41 7.42
CA MET A 204 8.84 15.14 6.94
C MET A 204 9.73 15.66 8.08
N GLU A 205 9.18 16.05 9.23
CA GLU A 205 9.98 16.46 10.39
C GLU A 205 10.71 15.27 11.03
N VAL A 206 10.04 14.11 11.10
CA VAL A 206 10.68 12.85 11.52
C VAL A 206 11.83 12.49 10.58
N LEU A 207 11.68 12.69 9.27
CA LEU A 207 12.75 12.52 8.28
C LEU A 207 13.91 13.51 8.52
N PHE A 208 13.66 14.82 8.59
CA PHE A 208 14.71 15.85 8.79
C PHE A 208 15.50 15.68 10.10
N ARG A 209 14.90 15.09 11.14
CA ARG A 209 15.63 14.77 12.38
C ARG A 209 16.56 13.56 12.24
N ASN A 210 16.16 12.54 11.49
CA ASN A 210 16.84 11.24 11.53
C ASN A 210 17.69 10.93 10.28
N LEU A 211 17.48 11.65 9.17
CA LEU A 211 18.07 11.34 7.87
C LEU A 211 18.61 12.59 7.16
N ASP A 212 19.69 12.43 6.40
CA ASP A 212 20.26 13.49 5.57
C ASP A 212 19.42 13.57 4.28
N ILE A 213 18.33 14.35 4.29
CA ILE A 213 17.39 14.44 3.17
C ILE A 213 17.59 15.69 2.30
N GLN A 214 17.18 15.60 1.04
CA GLN A 214 17.11 16.72 0.10
C GLN A 214 15.78 16.73 -0.62
N THR A 215 15.29 17.92 -0.94
CA THR A 215 13.94 18.13 -1.43
C THR A 215 13.90 18.90 -2.76
N ALA A 216 12.96 18.54 -3.62
CA ALA A 216 12.65 19.24 -4.87
C ALA A 216 11.28 19.94 -4.80
N TYR A 217 10.92 20.67 -5.87
CA TYR A 217 9.56 21.20 -6.12
C TYR A 217 8.90 21.89 -4.92
N GLY A 218 9.53 22.95 -4.37
CA GLY A 218 8.98 23.68 -3.22
C GLY A 218 9.01 22.91 -1.88
N GLY A 219 9.87 21.88 -1.77
CA GLY A 219 10.15 21.21 -0.50
C GLY A 219 9.32 19.96 -0.22
N GLY A 220 8.23 19.72 -0.95
CA GLY A 220 7.32 18.61 -0.69
C GLY A 220 7.81 17.24 -1.18
N PHE A 221 8.70 17.22 -2.18
CA PHE A 221 9.19 15.99 -2.80
C PHE A 221 10.58 15.61 -2.27
N VAL A 222 10.75 14.41 -1.72
CA VAL A 222 12.06 13.90 -1.25
C VAL A 222 12.87 13.41 -2.44
N ASN A 223 13.89 14.17 -2.83
CA ASN A 223 14.78 13.88 -3.95
C ASN A 223 15.95 12.96 -3.55
N ALA A 224 16.42 13.04 -2.31
CA ALA A 224 17.53 12.20 -1.83
C ALA A 224 17.40 11.89 -0.34
N ILE A 225 17.92 10.72 0.06
CA ILE A 225 18.07 10.28 1.44
C ILE A 225 19.48 9.69 1.62
N ASN A 226 20.22 10.18 2.61
CA ASN A 226 21.56 9.71 2.97
C ASN A 226 22.52 9.58 1.76
N GLY A 227 22.50 10.58 0.88
CA GLY A 227 23.35 10.66 -0.32
C GLY A 227 22.87 9.86 -1.54
N VAL A 228 21.82 9.04 -1.43
CA VAL A 228 21.20 8.36 -2.59
C VAL A 228 20.07 9.23 -3.12
N GLU A 229 20.19 9.67 -4.37
CA GLU A 229 19.27 10.59 -5.07
C GLU A 229 18.47 9.91 -6.16
N SER A 230 17.27 10.45 -6.43
CA SER A 230 16.50 10.23 -7.66
C SER A 230 17.42 10.29 -8.88
N LYS A 231 17.35 9.29 -9.76
CA LYS A 231 18.03 9.31 -11.06
C LYS A 231 17.11 9.78 -12.19
N PHE A 232 15.89 10.18 -11.83
CA PHE A 232 14.89 10.72 -12.75
C PHE A 232 14.79 12.25 -12.68
N THR A 233 14.85 12.80 -11.47
CA THR A 233 14.70 14.22 -11.18
C THR A 233 16.02 14.93 -11.47
N PHE A 234 15.96 16.09 -12.14
CA PHE A 234 17.13 16.88 -12.60
C PHE A 234 18.09 16.21 -13.59
N PHE A 235 17.91 14.94 -13.95
CA PHE A 235 18.65 14.27 -15.01
C PHE A 235 17.93 14.38 -16.37
N THR A 236 18.70 14.49 -17.46
CA THR A 236 18.17 14.57 -18.84
C THR A 236 18.89 13.60 -19.78
N GLY A 237 18.30 13.36 -20.96
CA GLY A 237 18.89 12.48 -21.98
C GLY A 237 19.17 11.07 -21.47
N SER A 238 20.31 10.50 -21.86
CA SER A 238 20.75 9.14 -21.48
C SER A 238 21.17 8.98 -20.02
N GLN A 239 21.28 10.07 -19.25
CA GLN A 239 21.56 10.00 -17.81
C GLN A 239 20.29 9.84 -16.97
N ARG A 240 19.12 10.20 -17.53
CA ARG A 240 17.84 10.07 -16.85
C ARG A 240 17.42 8.60 -16.81
N LYS A 241 17.23 8.09 -15.60
CA LYS A 241 16.72 6.75 -15.34
C LYS A 241 15.43 6.81 -14.53
N LYS A 242 14.62 5.75 -14.63
CA LYS A 242 13.42 5.58 -13.82
C LYS A 242 13.77 4.89 -12.51
N GLU A 243 14.63 5.52 -11.70
CA GLU A 243 14.98 5.07 -10.34
C GLU A 243 14.67 6.23 -9.38
N ASP A 244 13.81 6.01 -8.37
CA ASP A 244 13.37 7.06 -7.45
C ASP A 244 12.96 6.53 -6.07
N TRP A 245 12.68 7.45 -5.15
CA TRP A 245 12.22 7.19 -3.79
C TRP A 245 10.68 7.07 -3.72
N PHE A 246 10.20 5.95 -3.20
CA PHE A 246 8.79 5.76 -2.83
C PHE A 246 8.69 5.47 -1.34
N TYR A 247 7.52 5.76 -0.75
CA TYR A 247 7.29 5.49 0.66
C TYR A 247 5.92 4.87 0.96
N TRP A 248 5.94 3.92 1.87
CA TRP A 248 4.79 3.24 2.40
C TRP A 248 4.61 3.58 3.87
N VAL A 249 3.36 3.79 4.26
CA VAL A 249 2.93 3.83 5.65
C VAL A 249 2.25 2.51 5.92
N ASN A 250 2.74 1.75 6.90
CA ASN A 250 2.17 0.45 7.29
C ASN A 250 1.98 -0.50 6.07
N GLY A 251 2.87 -0.44 5.09
CA GLY A 251 2.80 -1.28 3.88
C GLY A 251 1.79 -0.83 2.82
N ILE A 252 1.19 0.36 2.98
CA ILE A 252 0.28 1.00 2.02
C ILE A 252 1.03 2.17 1.38
N LEU A 253 1.08 2.23 0.04
CA LEU A 253 1.72 3.32 -0.69
C LEU A 253 0.97 4.62 -0.38
N ALA A 254 1.67 5.62 0.12
CA ALA A 254 1.01 6.84 0.58
C ALA A 254 0.44 7.65 -0.60
N PRO A 255 -0.87 8.01 -0.60
CA PRO A 255 -1.49 8.84 -1.64
C PRO A 255 -1.21 10.35 -1.51
N ILE A 256 -0.44 10.77 -0.50
CA ILE A 256 -0.15 12.18 -0.16
C ILE A 256 1.36 12.39 0.05
N GLY A 257 1.82 13.64 0.11
CA GLY A 257 3.21 13.95 0.42
C GLY A 257 3.57 13.65 1.88
N VAL A 258 4.83 13.29 2.15
CA VAL A 258 5.30 13.04 3.54
C VAL A 258 5.30 14.31 4.42
N ALA A 259 5.25 15.48 3.78
CA ALA A 259 5.05 16.78 4.42
C ALA A 259 3.59 17.05 4.83
N GLU A 260 2.64 16.24 4.37
CA GLU A 260 1.22 16.31 4.74
C GLU A 260 0.82 15.16 5.68
N TYR A 261 1.46 14.00 5.53
CA TYR A 261 1.23 12.84 6.37
C TYR A 261 1.61 13.12 7.84
N ARG A 262 0.69 12.86 8.76
CA ARG A 262 0.92 12.88 10.22
C ARG A 262 0.95 11.44 10.73
N PRO A 263 2.08 10.94 11.25
CA PRO A 263 2.18 9.57 11.74
C PRO A 263 1.38 9.33 13.01
N GLU A 264 0.86 8.12 13.19
CA GLU A 264 0.37 7.62 14.47
C GLU A 264 1.49 6.88 15.23
N PRO A 265 1.48 6.90 16.57
CA PRO A 265 2.45 6.15 17.36
C PRO A 265 2.44 4.65 17.04
N GLY A 266 3.60 4.13 16.67
CA GLY A 266 3.80 2.73 16.27
C GLY A 266 3.68 2.47 14.77
N ASP A 267 3.42 3.48 13.93
CA ASP A 267 3.44 3.33 12.48
C ASP A 267 4.82 2.93 11.94
N VAL A 268 4.83 2.17 10.84
CA VAL A 268 6.02 1.88 10.03
C VAL A 268 6.04 2.85 8.86
N ILE A 269 7.02 3.75 8.82
CA ILE A 269 7.29 4.63 7.68
C ILE A 269 8.47 4.05 6.93
N TRP A 270 8.19 3.41 5.79
CA TRP A 270 9.19 2.69 5.01
C TRP A 270 9.44 3.37 3.67
N TRP A 271 10.65 3.85 3.46
CA TRP A 271 11.18 4.35 2.19
C TRP A 271 11.98 3.28 1.46
N ASP A 272 11.77 3.13 0.15
CA ASP A 272 12.63 2.31 -0.70
C ASP A 272 12.99 3.04 -2.00
N PHE A 273 14.28 2.99 -2.37
CA PHE A 273 14.79 3.45 -3.66
C PHE A 273 14.94 2.29 -4.64
N HIS A 274 14.21 2.30 -5.75
CA HIS A 274 14.22 1.24 -6.77
C HIS A 274 13.84 1.73 -8.17
N ASP A 275 14.01 0.83 -9.15
CA ASP A 275 13.60 1.00 -10.53
C ASP A 275 12.08 0.88 -10.69
N TRP A 276 11.46 1.88 -11.31
CA TRP A 276 10.03 1.92 -11.65
C TRP A 276 9.77 1.84 -13.16
N GLU A 277 10.74 1.35 -13.95
CA GLU A 277 10.63 1.29 -15.42
C GLU A 277 9.46 0.42 -15.89
N THR A 278 9.27 -0.73 -15.22
CA THR A 278 8.21 -1.70 -15.52
C THR A 278 6.96 -1.44 -14.68
N THR A 279 7.14 -1.12 -13.39
CA THR A 279 6.07 -0.94 -12.41
C THR A 279 6.12 0.49 -11.89
N MET A 280 5.23 1.37 -12.35
CA MET A 280 5.29 2.79 -11.97
C MET A 280 4.95 3.03 -10.49
N PHE A 281 4.07 2.21 -9.92
CA PHE A 281 3.62 2.28 -8.54
C PHE A 281 3.32 0.89 -8.00
N ILE A 282 3.61 0.65 -6.72
CA ILE A 282 3.33 -0.62 -6.03
C ILE A 282 2.44 -0.31 -4.84
N PRO A 283 1.09 -0.39 -4.98
CA PRO A 283 0.16 0.18 -4.00
C PRO A 283 0.22 -0.44 -2.60
N ALA A 284 0.67 -1.69 -2.48
CA ALA A 284 0.74 -2.41 -1.22
C ALA A 284 1.95 -3.35 -1.19
N VAL A 285 2.54 -3.54 0.00
CA VAL A 285 3.71 -4.40 0.25
C VAL A 285 3.57 -5.12 1.59
N ILE A 286 4.18 -6.29 1.73
CA ILE A 286 4.02 -7.14 2.92
C ILE A 286 5.01 -6.82 4.07
N GLY A 287 6.06 -6.06 3.79
CA GLY A 287 7.19 -5.78 4.70
C GLY A 287 6.86 -5.10 6.03
N ALA A 288 5.63 -4.60 6.19
CA ALA A 288 5.13 -3.93 7.39
C ALA A 288 4.17 -4.79 8.24
N TYR A 289 4.02 -6.10 7.96
CA TYR A 289 3.16 -6.98 8.78
C TYR A 289 3.42 -6.82 10.30
N PRO A 290 2.39 -6.75 11.16
CA PRO A 290 0.95 -6.76 10.90
C PRO A 290 0.32 -5.35 10.74
N GLN A 291 1.13 -4.29 10.64
CA GLN A 291 0.67 -2.90 10.75
C GLN A 291 -0.44 -2.45 9.80
N PRO A 292 -0.53 -2.88 8.51
CA PRO A 292 -1.66 -2.46 7.67
C PRO A 292 -2.99 -2.86 8.30
N PHE A 293 -3.04 -4.02 8.97
CA PHE A 293 -4.24 -4.51 9.64
C PHE A 293 -4.45 -3.88 11.02
N LYS A 294 -3.40 -3.37 11.67
CA LYS A 294 -3.45 -2.81 13.03
C LYS A 294 -3.82 -1.33 13.05
N SER A 295 -3.01 -0.49 12.40
CA SER A 295 -3.17 0.97 12.40
C SER A 295 -3.79 1.49 11.10
N GLY A 296 -3.66 0.75 10.00
CA GLY A 296 -4.16 1.19 8.69
C GLY A 296 -3.36 2.36 8.14
N PHE A 297 -4.03 3.36 7.55
CA PHE A 297 -3.41 4.58 7.03
C PHE A 297 -4.00 5.81 7.72
N MET A 298 -3.14 6.71 8.25
CA MET A 298 -3.55 7.87 9.07
C MET A 298 -4.50 7.50 10.24
N GLY A 299 -4.20 6.40 10.94
CA GLY A 299 -5.05 5.85 12.02
C GLY A 299 -6.41 5.31 11.57
N SER A 300 -6.75 5.41 10.27
CA SER A 300 -8.01 4.93 9.71
C SER A 300 -7.90 3.45 9.35
N ASN A 301 -8.74 2.64 9.99
CA ASN A 301 -8.77 1.19 9.81
C ASN A 301 -10.23 0.71 9.59
N PRO A 302 -10.61 0.33 8.36
CA PRO A 302 -11.95 -0.19 8.04
C PRO A 302 -12.19 -1.62 8.57
N GLY A 303 -11.21 -2.21 9.26
CA GLY A 303 -11.22 -3.59 9.71
C GLY A 303 -10.76 -4.56 8.63
N THR A 304 -10.37 -5.76 9.06
CA THR A 304 -9.83 -6.83 8.22
C THR A 304 -10.85 -7.95 8.07
N VAL A 305 -10.92 -8.57 6.89
CA VAL A 305 -11.65 -9.81 6.65
C VAL A 305 -10.66 -10.84 6.10
N ILE A 306 -10.60 -12.00 6.73
CA ILE A 306 -9.84 -13.15 6.21
C ILE A 306 -10.81 -14.01 5.41
N MET A 307 -10.61 -14.04 4.09
CA MET A 307 -11.34 -14.89 3.16
C MET A 307 -10.66 -16.24 3.04
N TYR A 308 -11.44 -17.33 2.96
CA TYR A 308 -10.92 -18.68 2.79
C TYR A 308 -11.74 -19.51 1.79
N THR A 309 -11.07 -20.39 1.03
CA THR A 309 -11.75 -21.56 0.42
C THR A 309 -12.01 -22.62 1.50
N GLU A 310 -13.00 -23.50 1.31
CA GLU A 310 -13.56 -24.35 2.39
C GLU A 310 -12.52 -25.13 3.21
N ALA A 311 -11.41 -25.55 2.60
CA ALA A 311 -10.34 -26.30 3.25
C ALA A 311 -9.53 -25.50 4.30
N TYR A 312 -9.61 -24.16 4.31
CA TYR A 312 -8.76 -23.26 5.12
C TYR A 312 -9.52 -22.46 6.20
N GLU A 313 -10.73 -22.88 6.57
CA GLU A 313 -11.51 -22.22 7.64
C GLU A 313 -10.77 -22.21 8.99
N LYS A 314 -10.05 -23.28 9.31
CA LYS A 314 -9.28 -23.42 10.56
C LYS A 314 -8.09 -22.47 10.57
N GLU A 315 -7.34 -22.43 9.47
CA GLU A 315 -6.22 -21.53 9.23
C GLU A 315 -6.68 -20.06 9.30
N ALA A 316 -7.88 -19.73 8.79
CA ALA A 316 -8.47 -18.40 8.91
C ALA A 316 -8.77 -18.00 10.36
N GLU A 317 -9.34 -18.89 11.18
CA GLU A 317 -9.55 -18.64 12.62
C GLU A 317 -8.23 -18.52 13.40
N GLU A 318 -7.19 -19.29 13.04
CA GLU A 318 -5.86 -19.21 13.65
C GLU A 318 -5.16 -17.87 13.33
N LEU A 319 -5.21 -17.43 12.06
CA LEU A 319 -4.69 -16.12 11.66
C LEU A 319 -5.47 -14.96 12.31
N LYS A 320 -6.80 -15.09 12.45
CA LYS A 320 -7.63 -14.11 13.17
C LYS A 320 -7.19 -13.98 14.64
N GLN A 321 -7.00 -15.09 15.34
CA GLN A 321 -6.51 -15.08 16.71
C GLN A 321 -5.11 -14.47 16.80
N SER A 322 -4.21 -14.80 15.88
CA SER A 322 -2.86 -14.21 15.83
C SER A 322 -2.89 -12.69 15.60
N LEU A 323 -3.68 -12.20 14.65
CA LEU A 323 -3.84 -10.77 14.42
C LEU A 323 -4.44 -10.04 15.64
N GLN A 324 -5.45 -10.63 16.29
CA GLN A 324 -6.03 -10.09 17.53
C GLN A 324 -5.00 -10.03 18.67
N ASN A 325 -4.18 -11.07 18.85
CA ASN A 325 -3.09 -11.10 19.82
C ASN A 325 -2.00 -10.05 19.54
N GLN A 326 -1.78 -9.71 18.26
CA GLN A 326 -0.87 -8.63 17.82
C GLN A 326 -1.50 -7.21 17.97
N GLY A 327 -2.77 -7.12 18.37
CA GLY A 327 -3.48 -5.88 18.66
C GLY A 327 -4.41 -5.40 17.55
N VAL A 328 -4.72 -6.21 16.54
CA VAL A 328 -5.72 -5.88 15.51
C VAL A 328 -7.13 -5.96 16.09
N LYS A 329 -7.85 -4.84 16.08
CA LYS A 329 -9.14 -4.69 16.81
C LYS A 329 -10.35 -5.29 16.08
N LYS A 330 -10.38 -5.22 14.75
CA LYS A 330 -11.54 -5.61 13.91
C LYS A 330 -11.10 -6.67 12.90
N VAL A 331 -11.27 -7.95 13.23
CA VAL A 331 -10.98 -9.07 12.32
C VAL A 331 -12.19 -9.98 12.23
N ASP A 332 -12.75 -10.09 11.03
CA ASP A 332 -13.77 -11.06 10.66
C ASP A 332 -13.17 -12.14 9.75
N ILE A 333 -13.91 -13.23 9.56
CA ILE A 333 -13.62 -14.24 8.55
C ILE A 333 -14.85 -14.43 7.66
N ALA A 334 -14.63 -14.83 6.41
CA ALA A 334 -15.69 -15.16 5.45
C ALA A 334 -15.23 -16.23 4.46
N VAL A 335 -16.17 -16.93 3.84
CA VAL A 335 -15.89 -17.69 2.61
C VAL A 335 -15.43 -16.71 1.53
N TYR A 336 -14.55 -17.15 0.64
CA TYR A 336 -14.06 -16.35 -0.48
C TYR A 336 -15.19 -15.79 -1.36
N ASP A 337 -15.12 -14.50 -1.69
CA ASP A 337 -15.96 -13.84 -2.69
C ASP A 337 -15.12 -12.77 -3.42
N ALA A 338 -14.73 -13.07 -4.66
CA ALA A 338 -13.92 -12.19 -5.49
C ALA A 338 -14.58 -10.82 -5.78
N LYS A 339 -15.92 -10.70 -5.70
CA LYS A 339 -16.62 -9.43 -5.92
C LYS A 339 -16.25 -8.38 -4.88
N LEU A 340 -15.94 -8.83 -3.66
CA LEU A 340 -15.53 -7.95 -2.58
C LEU A 340 -14.12 -7.40 -2.77
N LEU A 341 -13.32 -7.99 -3.67
CA LEU A 341 -11.93 -7.58 -3.97
C LEU A 341 -11.81 -6.55 -5.10
N GLU A 342 -12.80 -6.40 -5.98
CA GLU A 342 -12.73 -5.42 -7.08
C GLU A 342 -12.72 -3.97 -6.56
N ASN A 343 -13.65 -3.68 -5.63
CA ASN A 343 -13.73 -2.41 -4.93
C ASN A 343 -13.78 -2.68 -3.43
N PRO A 344 -12.63 -2.90 -2.76
CA PRO A 344 -12.60 -3.37 -1.39
C PRO A 344 -13.15 -2.31 -0.42
N ALA A 345 -14.14 -2.65 0.40
CA ALA A 345 -14.60 -1.80 1.50
C ALA A 345 -13.66 -1.87 2.73
N ARG A 346 -13.01 -3.03 2.90
CA ARG A 346 -12.20 -3.42 4.06
C ARG A 346 -10.78 -3.85 3.62
N TYR A 347 -9.92 -4.17 4.58
CA TYR A 347 -8.67 -4.86 4.28
C TYR A 347 -8.93 -6.35 4.14
N TYR A 348 -8.33 -6.99 3.13
CA TYR A 348 -8.59 -8.41 2.84
C TYR A 348 -7.30 -9.24 2.91
N ILE A 349 -7.41 -10.43 3.49
CA ILE A 349 -6.40 -11.49 3.39
C ILE A 349 -7.10 -12.71 2.82
N VAL A 350 -6.60 -13.25 1.71
CA VAL A 350 -7.19 -14.39 1.01
C VAL A 350 -6.33 -15.63 1.22
N LEU A 351 -6.94 -16.71 1.74
CA LEU A 351 -6.33 -18.02 1.94
C LEU A 351 -6.95 -19.05 0.98
N GLY A 352 -6.14 -19.77 0.21
CA GLY A 352 -6.65 -20.84 -0.66
C GLY A 352 -5.65 -21.32 -1.71
N ILE A 353 -5.88 -22.49 -2.29
CA ILE A 353 -5.08 -22.98 -3.43
C ILE A 353 -5.39 -22.08 -4.63
N TRP A 354 -4.37 -21.70 -5.39
CA TRP A 354 -4.52 -20.73 -6.48
C TRP A 354 -5.61 -21.13 -7.49
N ASP A 355 -5.56 -22.39 -7.92
CA ASP A 355 -6.52 -22.97 -8.87
C ASP A 355 -7.95 -23.09 -8.31
N GLU A 356 -8.15 -23.04 -7.00
CA GLU A 356 -9.49 -22.97 -6.39
C GLU A 356 -10.01 -21.53 -6.41
N LEU A 357 -9.18 -20.60 -5.92
CA LEU A 357 -9.49 -19.18 -5.90
C LEU A 357 -9.81 -18.66 -7.31
N VAL A 358 -9.04 -19.04 -8.33
CA VAL A 358 -9.28 -18.67 -9.73
C VAL A 358 -10.64 -19.16 -10.24
N LYS A 359 -11.07 -20.38 -9.90
CA LYS A 359 -12.39 -20.90 -10.33
C LYS A 359 -13.55 -20.10 -9.74
N GLU A 360 -13.36 -19.54 -8.56
CA GLU A 360 -14.36 -18.71 -7.84
C GLU A 360 -14.18 -17.20 -8.11
N SER A 361 -13.31 -16.81 -9.06
CA SER A 361 -12.96 -15.41 -9.33
C SER A 361 -13.63 -14.77 -10.53
N THR A 362 -14.58 -15.45 -11.19
CA THR A 362 -15.38 -14.87 -12.27
C THR A 362 -16.43 -13.91 -11.71
N ILE A 363 -16.32 -12.63 -12.08
CA ILE A 363 -17.21 -11.56 -11.64
C ILE A 363 -17.66 -10.69 -12.82
N THR A 364 -18.84 -10.09 -12.71
CA THR A 364 -19.18 -8.90 -13.51
C THR A 364 -18.59 -7.69 -12.81
N ASN A 365 -17.63 -7.01 -13.44
CA ASN A 365 -16.94 -5.87 -12.85
C ASN A 365 -17.78 -4.57 -12.89
N SER A 366 -17.27 -3.52 -12.27
CA SER A 366 -17.89 -2.19 -12.20
C SER A 366 -18.15 -1.52 -13.56
N ARG A 367 -17.55 -2.03 -14.64
CA ARG A 367 -17.79 -1.62 -16.05
C ARG A 367 -18.80 -2.51 -16.78
N GLY A 368 -19.46 -3.44 -16.08
CA GLY A 368 -20.44 -4.37 -16.67
C GLY A 368 -19.83 -5.53 -17.47
N ARG A 369 -18.51 -5.74 -17.41
CA ARG A 369 -17.80 -6.79 -18.15
C ARG A 369 -17.58 -8.00 -17.25
N GLU A 370 -17.85 -9.20 -17.77
CA GLU A 370 -17.42 -10.45 -17.12
C GLU A 370 -15.90 -10.63 -17.27
N ILE A 371 -15.21 -10.80 -16.14
CA ILE A 371 -13.77 -11.01 -16.04
C ILE A 371 -13.48 -12.10 -15.00
N ASN A 372 -12.31 -12.72 -15.06
CA ASN A 372 -11.75 -13.46 -13.93
C ASN A 372 -10.72 -12.57 -13.22
N LEU A 373 -11.05 -12.10 -12.02
CA LEU A 373 -10.27 -11.07 -11.31
C LEU A 373 -8.85 -11.55 -10.98
N LEU A 374 -8.68 -12.81 -10.60
CA LEU A 374 -7.36 -13.35 -10.22
C LEU A 374 -6.53 -13.75 -11.44
N GLU A 375 -7.14 -14.18 -12.54
CA GLU A 375 -6.41 -14.36 -13.82
C GLU A 375 -5.89 -13.00 -14.32
N GLU A 376 -6.72 -11.96 -14.36
CA GLU A 376 -6.27 -10.61 -14.74
C GLU A 376 -5.17 -10.08 -13.80
N THR A 377 -5.29 -10.30 -12.48
CA THR A 377 -4.25 -9.97 -11.49
C THR A 377 -2.93 -10.69 -11.77
N ASN A 378 -2.98 -11.97 -12.12
CA ASN A 378 -1.81 -12.81 -12.41
C ASN A 378 -1.16 -12.51 -13.77
N ASP A 379 -1.92 -12.04 -14.76
CA ASP A 379 -1.40 -11.63 -16.06
C ASP A 379 -0.89 -10.19 -16.10
N GLN A 380 -1.50 -9.29 -15.32
CA GLN A 380 -1.05 -7.90 -15.14
C GLN A 380 -0.02 -7.73 -14.02
N ASN A 381 0.38 -8.82 -13.36
CA ASN A 381 1.15 -8.84 -12.11
C ASN A 381 2.31 -7.82 -12.03
N LYS A 382 3.17 -7.76 -13.05
CA LYS A 382 4.31 -6.83 -13.14
C LYS A 382 3.92 -5.34 -13.21
N PHE A 383 2.68 -5.01 -13.58
CA PHE A 383 2.19 -3.64 -13.64
C PHE A 383 1.53 -3.18 -12.33
N ILE A 384 1.17 -4.14 -11.45
CA ILE A 384 0.49 -3.90 -10.16
C ILE A 384 1.39 -4.18 -8.94
N GLY A 385 2.68 -4.47 -9.16
CA GLY A 385 3.65 -4.74 -8.09
C GLY A 385 3.66 -6.17 -7.56
N VAL A 386 3.05 -7.11 -8.28
CA VAL A 386 3.02 -8.53 -7.93
C VAL A 386 4.13 -9.27 -8.69
N TYR A 387 5.12 -9.77 -7.95
CA TYR A 387 6.30 -10.44 -8.51
C TYR A 387 6.28 -11.98 -8.34
N ALA A 388 5.06 -12.51 -8.23
CA ALA A 388 4.73 -13.93 -8.28
C ALA A 388 3.85 -14.18 -9.52
N LYS A 389 4.02 -15.31 -10.20
CA LYS A 389 3.11 -15.76 -11.26
C LYS A 389 2.78 -17.23 -11.11
N PHE A 390 1.50 -17.56 -11.12
CA PHE A 390 1.01 -18.92 -11.31
C PHE A 390 0.81 -19.18 -12.80
N ASP A 391 1.46 -20.21 -13.33
CA ASP A 391 1.43 -20.57 -14.75
C ASP A 391 1.92 -22.02 -14.92
N GLU A 392 1.39 -22.76 -15.90
CA GLU A 392 1.70 -24.19 -16.14
C GLU A 392 1.67 -25.11 -14.89
N GLY A 393 0.78 -24.83 -13.92
CA GLY A 393 0.73 -25.58 -12.65
C GLY A 393 1.94 -25.35 -11.73
N LYS A 394 2.66 -24.23 -11.92
CA LYS A 394 3.83 -23.82 -11.13
C LYS A 394 3.65 -22.42 -10.60
N LEU A 395 4.33 -22.13 -9.49
CA LEU A 395 4.58 -20.79 -9.00
C LEU A 395 5.98 -20.34 -9.45
N HIS A 396 6.04 -19.21 -10.14
CA HIS A 396 7.24 -18.54 -10.58
C HIS A 396 7.54 -17.33 -9.70
N ALA A 397 8.77 -17.24 -9.20
CA ALA A 397 9.30 -16.02 -8.61
C ALA A 397 9.87 -15.13 -9.71
N LEU A 398 9.54 -13.83 -9.70
CA LEU A 398 9.89 -12.90 -10.77
C LEU A 398 10.97 -11.89 -10.34
N ASP A 399 11.68 -11.33 -11.32
CA ASP A 399 12.40 -10.07 -11.15
C ASP A 399 11.49 -8.85 -11.28
N PHE A 400 12.05 -7.67 -10.99
CA PHE A 400 11.32 -6.39 -11.06
C PHE A 400 10.85 -6.01 -12.48
N LYS A 401 11.36 -6.69 -13.52
CA LYS A 401 10.92 -6.54 -14.92
C LYS A 401 9.85 -7.58 -15.32
N GLY A 402 9.50 -8.48 -14.40
CA GLY A 402 8.51 -9.54 -14.59
C GLY A 402 9.06 -10.82 -15.23
N ASN A 403 10.38 -11.00 -15.34
CA ASN A 403 10.95 -12.23 -15.89
C ASN A 403 10.97 -13.34 -14.84
N LYS A 404 10.68 -14.58 -15.24
CA LYS A 404 10.74 -15.77 -14.38
C LYS A 404 12.20 -16.06 -13.98
N LYS A 405 12.48 -16.12 -12.67
CA LYS A 405 13.83 -16.40 -12.12
C LYS A 405 13.93 -17.79 -11.49
N THR A 406 13.01 -18.14 -10.59
CA THR A 406 12.86 -19.49 -10.04
C THR A 406 11.43 -20.00 -10.26
N SER A 407 11.21 -21.30 -10.13
CA SER A 407 9.95 -21.95 -10.53
C SER A 407 9.74 -23.26 -9.78
N TYR A 408 8.54 -23.46 -9.24
CA TYR A 408 8.21 -24.56 -8.34
C TYR A 408 6.84 -25.15 -8.64
N SER A 409 6.72 -26.46 -8.72
CA SER A 409 5.43 -27.17 -8.80
C SER A 409 4.73 -27.29 -7.44
N GLN A 410 5.47 -27.14 -6.35
CA GLN A 410 4.98 -27.21 -4.96
C GLN A 410 5.59 -26.04 -4.17
N ALA A 411 4.87 -24.92 -4.13
CA ALA A 411 5.29 -23.71 -3.41
C ALA A 411 4.08 -22.82 -3.07
N GLY A 412 4.27 -21.99 -2.05
CA GLY A 412 3.34 -20.93 -1.65
C GLY A 412 3.89 -19.54 -1.96
N THR A 413 3.04 -18.52 -1.85
CA THR A 413 3.41 -17.11 -1.95
C THR A 413 2.63 -16.29 -0.93
N ILE A 414 3.26 -15.20 -0.48
CA ILE A 414 2.59 -14.10 0.21
C ILE A 414 2.91 -12.84 -0.60
N TYR A 415 1.89 -12.13 -1.08
CA TYR A 415 2.04 -10.81 -1.69
C TYR A 415 0.83 -9.93 -1.38
N ALA A 416 0.98 -8.63 -1.62
CA ALA A 416 -0.11 -7.67 -1.53
C ALA A 416 -0.27 -6.87 -2.83
N TYR A 417 -1.48 -6.39 -3.08
CA TYR A 417 -1.79 -5.40 -4.11
C TYR A 417 -2.97 -4.53 -3.64
N ALA A 418 -3.39 -3.55 -4.44
CA ALA A 418 -4.64 -2.82 -4.23
C ALA A 418 -5.30 -2.49 -5.58
N ALA A 419 -6.56 -2.04 -5.54
CA ALA A 419 -7.39 -1.80 -6.74
C ALA A 419 -6.91 -0.68 -7.68
N GLY A 420 -5.81 0.03 -7.36
CA GLY A 420 -5.21 1.03 -8.24
C GLY A 420 -4.30 2.02 -7.51
N LEU A 421 -3.88 3.06 -8.23
CA LEU A 421 -3.12 4.18 -7.68
C LEU A 421 -3.96 4.93 -6.62
N GLY A 422 -3.34 5.24 -5.48
CA GLY A 422 -4.00 5.91 -4.35
C GLY A 422 -4.98 5.03 -3.55
N ALA A 423 -5.13 3.75 -3.89
CA ALA A 423 -6.00 2.84 -3.15
C ALA A 423 -5.36 2.43 -1.81
N ILE A 424 -5.88 2.96 -0.71
CA ILE A 424 -5.40 2.71 0.66
C ILE A 424 -5.94 1.42 1.31
N ARG A 425 -6.48 0.48 0.52
CA ARG A 425 -7.11 -0.75 1.00
C ARG A 425 -6.41 -1.97 0.39
N PRO A 426 -5.36 -2.50 1.04
CA PRO A 426 -4.59 -3.61 0.51
C PRO A 426 -5.38 -4.92 0.55
N ILE A 427 -5.12 -5.74 -0.46
CA ILE A 427 -5.56 -7.13 -0.58
C ILE A 427 -4.30 -7.99 -0.52
N TRP A 428 -4.23 -8.89 0.45
CA TRP A 428 -3.13 -9.83 0.62
C TRP A 428 -3.55 -11.21 0.12
N ILE A 429 -2.69 -11.84 -0.67
CA ILE A 429 -2.89 -13.21 -1.16
C ILE A 429 -1.88 -14.11 -0.44
N VAL A 430 -2.40 -15.10 0.29
CA VAL A 430 -1.62 -16.20 0.89
C VAL A 430 -2.08 -17.49 0.20
N SER A 431 -1.36 -17.88 -0.84
CA SER A 431 -1.79 -18.93 -1.75
C SER A 431 -0.63 -19.84 -2.14
N GLY A 432 -0.90 -20.87 -2.93
CA GLY A 432 0.08 -21.85 -3.37
C GLY A 432 -0.45 -22.75 -4.48
N THR A 433 0.46 -23.53 -5.08
CA THR A 433 0.13 -24.47 -6.17
C THR A 433 -0.65 -25.69 -5.67
N ASP A 434 -0.52 -26.03 -4.39
CA ASP A 434 -1.24 -27.10 -3.70
C ASP A 434 -1.40 -26.79 -2.20
N ASP A 435 -2.06 -27.68 -1.45
CA ASP A 435 -2.27 -27.55 0.01
C ASP A 435 -0.97 -27.34 0.78
N ARG A 436 0.11 -28.03 0.40
CA ARG A 436 1.42 -27.87 1.05
C ARG A 436 2.01 -26.49 0.76
N GLY A 437 1.84 -25.98 -0.46
CA GLY A 437 2.21 -24.62 -0.84
C GLY A 437 1.50 -23.58 0.01
N VAL A 438 0.17 -23.65 0.10
CA VAL A 438 -0.64 -22.72 0.93
C VAL A 438 -0.21 -22.81 2.40
N ARG A 439 -0.05 -24.02 2.96
CA ARG A 439 0.43 -24.23 4.33
C ARG A 439 1.81 -23.65 4.58
N MET A 440 2.77 -23.78 3.65
CA MET A 440 4.10 -23.17 3.79
C MET A 440 4.04 -21.64 3.83
N ALA A 441 3.20 -21.01 3.00
CA ALA A 441 2.98 -19.56 3.05
C ALA A 441 2.27 -19.13 4.35
N PHE A 442 1.22 -19.85 4.75
CA PHE A 442 0.50 -19.60 6.00
C PHE A 442 1.39 -19.69 7.24
N GLU A 443 2.17 -20.78 7.37
CA GLU A 443 3.14 -20.97 8.46
C GLU A 443 4.24 -19.90 8.48
N THR A 444 4.62 -19.38 7.31
CA THR A 444 5.56 -18.25 7.21
C THR A 444 4.95 -16.97 7.76
N LEU A 445 3.69 -16.67 7.39
CA LEU A 445 2.98 -15.48 7.89
C LEU A 445 2.69 -15.56 9.39
N LEU A 446 2.27 -16.73 9.87
CA LEU A 446 1.81 -16.93 11.25
C LEU A 446 2.99 -17.02 12.24
N ASN A 447 4.02 -17.79 11.91
CA ASN A 447 5.07 -18.21 12.84
C ASN A 447 6.47 -17.69 12.51
N GLN A 448 6.67 -17.06 11.35
CA GLN A 448 7.96 -16.48 10.92
C GLN A 448 7.82 -15.07 10.30
N PRO A 449 7.03 -14.15 10.89
CA PRO A 449 6.76 -12.82 10.31
C PRO A 449 8.02 -11.96 10.14
N GLU A 450 9.10 -12.25 10.88
CA GLU A 450 10.40 -11.59 10.70
C GLU A 450 11.04 -11.86 9.33
N LYS A 451 10.68 -12.96 8.66
CA LYS A 451 11.23 -13.32 7.34
C LYS A 451 10.58 -12.57 6.19
N ILE A 452 9.36 -12.06 6.39
CA ILE A 452 8.69 -11.17 5.43
C ILE A 452 8.95 -9.69 5.71
N LYS A 453 9.64 -9.34 6.81
CA LYS A 453 10.01 -7.95 7.09
C LYS A 453 10.87 -7.37 5.96
N ASP A 454 10.54 -6.13 5.58
CA ASP A 454 11.19 -5.37 4.51
C ASP A 454 11.21 -6.20 3.19
N THR A 455 10.03 -6.66 2.76
CA THR A 455 9.80 -7.36 1.49
C THR A 455 8.55 -6.85 0.78
N PHE A 456 8.55 -6.94 -0.55
CA PHE A 456 7.41 -6.59 -1.38
C PHE A 456 6.45 -7.80 -1.50
N GLY A 457 7.02 -8.98 -1.76
CA GLY A 457 6.39 -10.28 -1.55
C GLY A 457 7.41 -11.37 -1.23
N VAL A 458 6.93 -12.59 -1.02
CA VAL A 458 7.78 -13.80 -0.93
C VAL A 458 7.20 -14.99 -1.70
N VAL A 459 8.10 -15.85 -2.19
CA VAL A 459 7.80 -17.24 -2.57
C VAL A 459 8.36 -18.17 -1.49
N VAL A 460 7.62 -19.21 -1.13
CA VAL A 460 7.97 -20.16 -0.08
C VAL A 460 7.95 -21.57 -0.64
N SER A 461 9.07 -22.28 -0.55
CA SER A 461 9.21 -23.67 -1.00
C SER A 461 9.98 -24.51 0.03
N GLU A 462 10.15 -25.82 -0.22
CA GLU A 462 11.02 -26.67 0.60
C GLU A 462 12.48 -26.13 0.71
N LYS A 463 12.91 -25.30 -0.23
CA LYS A 463 14.26 -24.69 -0.22
C LYS A 463 14.37 -23.49 0.73
N GLY A 464 13.25 -22.96 1.21
CA GLY A 464 13.18 -21.77 2.06
C GLY A 464 12.27 -20.68 1.49
N ILE A 465 12.55 -19.44 1.89
CA ILE A 465 11.76 -18.24 1.57
C ILE A 465 12.60 -17.34 0.67
N GLU A 466 12.09 -17.07 -0.53
CA GLU A 466 12.69 -16.22 -1.56
C GLU A 466 12.00 -14.84 -1.54
N LYS A 467 12.77 -13.78 -1.24
CA LYS A 467 12.29 -12.39 -1.34
C LYS A 467 12.07 -12.02 -2.81
N ILE A 468 10.89 -11.52 -3.16
CA ILE A 468 10.54 -11.03 -4.49
C ILE A 468 10.16 -9.54 -4.45
N PRO A 469 10.48 -8.75 -5.51
CA PRO A 469 11.13 -9.15 -6.75
C PRO A 469 12.61 -9.51 -6.58
N TYR A 470 13.15 -10.32 -7.50
CA TYR A 470 14.59 -10.39 -7.72
C TYR A 470 15.11 -9.09 -8.34
N THR A 471 16.33 -8.70 -7.97
CA THR A 471 16.96 -7.43 -8.38
C THR A 471 18.07 -7.61 -9.43
N GLN A 472 18.44 -8.86 -9.76
CA GLN A 472 19.48 -9.24 -10.73
C GLN A 472 19.07 -10.47 -11.54
#